data_AF-A0A158M7T4-F1
#
_entry.id   AF-A0A158M7T4-F1
#
_cell.length_a   1.000
_cell.length_b   1.000
_cell.length_c   1.000
_cell.angle_alpha   90.00
_cell.angle_beta   90.00
_cell.angle_gamma   90.00
#
_symmetry.space_group_name_H-M   'P 1'
#
loop_
_entity.id
_entity.type
_entity.pdbx_description
1 polymer ?
#
loop_
_entity_poly.entity_id
_entity_poly.type
_entity_poly.pdbx_seq_one_letter_code
_entity_poly.pdbx_strand_id
1 'polypeptide(L)'
;MLISKTRSSIWARSARARPWPSFWIPGRTTVSGIVLPKTESMAQVRHAAQTNIPIIPIVETAQGVLHLAEIAATPGVQRLAFGSLDYSLDLAMTPDTEGADLVLDHARVQMLLHGRVAGLGQPLYGVFPGIQDTAGLRAAAIRARDMGFGGLLCIHPTQVPVVHEAFLPPLADLEWAREVVRAHRDNGLAAFKLDGKMIDAPVIARARRLLVRYGHLVKITPERLAALEEQFRKRGLYLVMGARFVVVLRQLNGLIAGSAGMPFHRFLAANVVGALAWTAVWGAGPYLAADVFVPFWHWLRG
;
A
#
# COMPACT_ATOMS: atom_id res chain seq x y z
N MET A 1 5.29 -3.87 -11.99
CA MET A 1 5.45 -2.46 -11.58
C MET A 1 5.16 -2.40 -10.08
N LEU A 2 6.18 -2.19 -9.22
CA LEU A 2 6.01 -2.09 -7.78
C LEU A 2 5.82 -0.61 -7.41
N ILE A 3 4.59 -0.18 -7.15
CA ILE A 3 4.29 1.21 -6.83
C ILE A 3 4.10 1.34 -5.32
N SER A 4 5.08 1.94 -4.64
CA SER A 4 5.00 2.41 -3.25
C SER A 4 4.59 3.89 -3.24
N LYS A 5 3.70 4.26 -2.31
CA LYS A 5 2.91 5.52 -2.30
C LYS A 5 3.69 6.82 -2.00
N THR A 6 5.03 6.80 -1.95
CA THR A 6 5.83 7.98 -1.55
C THR A 6 6.94 8.41 -2.51
N ARG A 7 7.15 7.67 -3.61
CA ARG A 7 7.87 8.05 -4.84
C ARG A 7 7.70 6.83 -5.74
N SER A 8 7.15 6.99 -6.94
CA SER A 8 7.13 5.90 -7.91
C SER A 8 8.57 5.49 -8.20
N SER A 9 8.99 4.35 -7.66
CA SER A 9 10.29 3.75 -7.95
C SER A 9 10.13 2.92 -9.21
N ILE A 10 10.92 3.24 -10.23
CA ILE A 10 10.95 2.46 -11.46
C ILE A 10 11.89 1.28 -11.21
N TRP A 11 11.41 0.07 -11.41
CA TRP A 11 12.20 -1.16 -11.29
C TRP A 11 12.28 -1.83 -12.65
N ALA A 12 13.49 -2.16 -13.09
CA ALA A 12 13.70 -2.80 -14.39
C ALA A 12 13.71 -4.32 -14.25
N ARG A 13 12.98 -5.01 -15.12
CA ARG A 13 13.02 -6.48 -15.28
C ARG A 13 13.76 -6.79 -16.57
N SER A 14 14.81 -7.60 -16.51
CA SER A 14 15.54 -8.08 -17.68
C SER A 14 15.49 -9.60 -17.74
N ALA A 15 15.14 -10.18 -18.88
CA ALA A 15 15.10 -11.63 -19.06
C ALA A 15 16.52 -12.20 -19.22
N ARG A 16 16.79 -13.34 -18.56
CA ARG A 16 17.98 -14.22 -18.61
C ARG A 16 19.21 -13.71 -19.39
N ALA A 17 20.31 -13.54 -18.66
CA ALA A 17 21.71 -13.78 -19.09
C ALA A 17 22.19 -13.18 -20.43
N ARG A 18 21.51 -12.18 -20.99
CA ARG A 18 22.17 -11.29 -21.97
C ARG A 18 23.09 -10.35 -21.20
N PRO A 19 24.28 -10.01 -21.73
CA PRO A 19 25.09 -8.96 -21.14
C PRO A 19 24.20 -7.74 -20.94
N TRP A 20 24.18 -7.20 -19.72
CA TRP A 20 23.47 -5.96 -19.44
C TRP A 20 23.88 -4.93 -20.50
N PRO A 21 22.93 -4.28 -21.20
CA PRO A 21 23.29 -3.29 -22.21
C PRO A 21 24.25 -2.28 -21.60
N SER A 22 25.34 -1.98 -22.29
CA SER A 22 26.43 -1.07 -21.86
C SER A 22 25.97 0.35 -21.51
N PHE A 23 24.69 0.68 -21.72
CA PHE A 23 24.05 1.91 -21.29
C PHE A 23 23.68 1.94 -19.78
N TRP A 24 23.75 0.82 -19.06
CA TRP A 24 23.60 0.81 -17.59
C TRP A 24 24.89 1.27 -16.90
N ILE A 25 25.16 2.57 -17.04
CA ILE A 25 26.31 3.23 -16.43
C ILE A 25 25.93 3.63 -14.99
N PRO A 26 26.69 3.22 -13.95
CA PRO A 26 26.51 3.70 -12.59
C PRO A 26 26.49 5.24 -12.57
N GLY A 27 25.41 5.83 -12.04
CA GLY A 27 25.24 7.29 -11.95
C GLY A 27 24.43 7.95 -13.08
N ARG A 28 23.95 7.21 -14.08
CA ARG A 28 23.07 7.74 -15.14
C ARG A 28 21.67 7.11 -15.22
N THR A 29 21.34 6.16 -14.36
CA THR A 29 20.09 5.39 -14.46
C THR A 29 19.03 5.86 -13.48
N THR A 30 17.83 6.12 -14.00
CA THR A 30 16.60 6.55 -13.30
C THR A 30 15.88 5.42 -12.55
N VAL A 31 16.52 4.26 -12.41
CA VAL A 31 15.86 3.02 -11.94
C VAL A 31 16.29 2.74 -10.51
N SER A 32 15.31 2.49 -9.65
CA SER A 32 15.49 2.27 -8.22
C SER A 32 15.92 0.85 -7.85
N GLY A 33 15.90 -0.07 -8.80
CA GLY A 33 16.31 -1.44 -8.58
C GLY A 33 16.08 -2.40 -9.75
N ILE A 34 16.67 -3.59 -9.65
CA ILE A 34 16.60 -4.69 -10.60
C ILE A 34 15.63 -5.75 -10.08
N VAL A 35 14.73 -6.22 -10.95
CA VAL A 35 13.92 -7.43 -10.71
C VAL A 35 14.50 -8.55 -11.57
N LEU A 36 15.07 -9.58 -10.94
CA LEU A 36 15.78 -10.65 -11.62
C LEU A 36 14.86 -11.89 -11.77
N PRO A 37 14.28 -12.15 -12.95
CA PRO A 37 13.41 -13.31 -13.17
C PRO A 37 14.19 -14.62 -13.18
N LYS A 38 13.48 -15.73 -12.91
CA LYS A 38 14.00 -17.10 -12.95
C LYS A 38 15.33 -17.23 -12.21
N THR A 39 15.38 -16.71 -10.98
CA THR A 39 16.59 -16.78 -10.16
C THR A 39 16.69 -18.16 -9.54
N GLU A 40 17.76 -18.87 -9.90
CA GLU A 40 18.04 -20.26 -9.61
C GLU A 40 19.40 -20.47 -8.94
N SER A 41 20.24 -19.43 -8.85
CA SER A 41 21.53 -19.52 -8.15
C SER A 41 22.04 -18.17 -7.65
N MET A 42 22.90 -18.25 -6.64
CA MET A 42 23.70 -17.11 -6.18
C MET A 42 24.54 -16.48 -7.30
N ALA A 43 25.03 -17.26 -8.28
CA ALA A 43 25.87 -16.73 -9.36
C ALA A 43 25.12 -15.71 -10.24
N GLN A 44 23.83 -15.97 -10.53
CA GLN A 44 22.98 -15.03 -11.27
C GLN A 44 22.80 -13.71 -10.49
N VAL A 45 22.60 -13.79 -9.17
CA VAL A 45 22.47 -12.62 -8.31
C VAL A 45 23.79 -11.84 -8.25
N ARG A 46 24.93 -12.52 -8.06
CA ARG A 46 26.26 -11.89 -8.04
C ARG A 46 26.57 -11.17 -9.35
N HIS A 47 26.18 -11.75 -10.49
CA HIS A 47 26.34 -11.10 -11.78
C HIS A 47 25.54 -9.79 -11.85
N ALA A 48 24.27 -9.79 -11.42
CA ALA A 48 23.45 -8.58 -11.36
C ALA A 48 23.98 -7.56 -10.33
N ALA A 49 24.59 -8.03 -9.22
CA ALA A 49 25.13 -7.17 -8.15
C ALA A 49 26.33 -6.31 -8.61
N GLN A 50 26.99 -6.67 -9.72
CA GLN A 50 28.04 -5.84 -10.34
C GLN A 50 27.55 -4.45 -10.74
N THR A 51 26.23 -4.27 -10.90
CA THR A 51 25.62 -2.97 -11.21
C THR A 51 25.56 -2.03 -10.00
N ASN A 52 25.78 -2.52 -8.77
CA ASN A 52 25.57 -1.80 -7.50
C ASN A 52 24.14 -1.26 -7.32
N ILE A 53 23.17 -1.80 -8.06
CA ILE A 53 21.74 -1.46 -7.95
C ILE A 53 21.03 -2.54 -7.10
N PRO A 54 20.12 -2.19 -6.18
CA PRO A 54 19.39 -3.16 -5.37
C PRO A 54 18.62 -4.18 -6.20
N ILE A 55 18.58 -5.44 -5.75
CA ILE A 55 18.03 -6.57 -6.50
C ILE A 55 16.85 -7.20 -5.77
N ILE A 56 15.81 -7.54 -6.52
CA ILE A 56 14.70 -8.39 -6.11
C ILE A 56 14.69 -9.62 -7.01
N PRO A 57 15.25 -10.77 -6.58
CA PRO A 57 15.13 -12.00 -7.32
C PRO A 57 13.69 -12.52 -7.27
N ILE A 58 13.17 -12.89 -8.44
CA ILE A 58 11.94 -13.67 -8.55
C ILE A 58 12.34 -15.15 -8.52
N VAL A 59 11.89 -15.83 -7.47
CA VAL A 59 11.99 -17.27 -7.30
C VAL A 59 10.73 -17.89 -7.88
N GLU A 60 10.90 -18.66 -8.97
CA GLU A 60 9.79 -19.14 -9.77
C GLU A 60 10.05 -20.51 -10.42
N THR A 61 10.98 -21.28 -9.85
CA THR A 61 11.30 -22.67 -10.23
C THR A 61 11.68 -23.51 -8.99
N ALA A 62 11.59 -24.84 -9.09
CA ALA A 62 11.98 -25.80 -8.05
C ALA A 62 13.43 -25.60 -7.61
N GLN A 63 14.34 -25.42 -8.58
CA GLN A 63 15.74 -25.13 -8.31
C GLN A 63 15.91 -23.82 -7.53
N GLY A 64 15.20 -22.76 -7.90
CA GLY A 64 15.22 -21.50 -7.16
C GLY A 64 14.74 -21.63 -5.72
N VAL A 65 13.70 -22.45 -5.47
CA VAL A 65 13.22 -22.73 -4.11
C VAL A 65 14.26 -23.50 -3.29
N LEU A 66 14.90 -24.52 -3.86
CA LEU A 66 15.93 -25.31 -3.17
C LEU A 66 17.19 -24.47 -2.87
N HIS A 67 17.49 -23.46 -3.69
CA HIS A 67 18.63 -22.56 -3.50
C HIS A 67 18.27 -21.25 -2.76
N LEU A 68 17.11 -21.17 -2.10
CA LEU A 68 16.65 -19.95 -1.44
C LEU A 68 17.65 -19.37 -0.44
N ALA A 69 18.33 -20.22 0.35
CA ALA A 69 19.28 -19.79 1.36
C ALA A 69 20.46 -19.00 0.76
N GLU A 70 21.06 -19.53 -0.31
CA GLU A 70 22.20 -18.88 -0.98
C GLU A 70 21.78 -17.64 -1.78
N ILE A 71 20.62 -17.70 -2.45
CA ILE A 71 20.06 -16.56 -3.19
C ILE A 71 19.79 -15.41 -2.21
N ALA A 72 19.11 -15.68 -1.09
CA ALA A 72 18.76 -14.67 -0.11
C ALA A 72 19.98 -14.06 0.59
N ALA A 73 21.02 -14.85 0.87
CA ALA A 73 22.24 -14.39 1.52
C ALA A 73 23.18 -13.59 0.59
N THR A 74 22.90 -13.51 -0.71
CA THR A 74 23.79 -12.84 -1.66
C THR A 74 23.72 -11.30 -1.49
N PRO A 75 24.88 -10.60 -1.39
CA PRO A 75 24.90 -9.14 -1.30
C PRO A 75 24.17 -8.46 -2.46
N GLY A 76 23.44 -7.39 -2.16
CA GLY A 76 22.63 -6.63 -3.12
C GLY A 76 21.17 -7.06 -3.19
N VAL A 77 20.79 -8.22 -2.62
CA VAL A 77 19.38 -8.61 -2.49
C VAL A 77 18.69 -7.75 -1.43
N GLN A 78 17.58 -7.13 -1.80
CA GLN A 78 16.79 -6.29 -0.88
C GLN A 78 15.61 -7.04 -0.27
N ARG A 79 14.96 -7.89 -1.07
CA ARG A 79 13.82 -8.77 -0.72
C ARG A 79 13.60 -9.79 -1.83
N LEU A 80 12.90 -10.87 -1.53
CA LEU A 80 12.52 -11.89 -2.51
C LEU A 80 11.15 -11.58 -3.14
N ALA A 81 10.89 -12.12 -4.33
CA ALA A 81 9.57 -12.13 -4.95
C ALA A 81 9.22 -13.53 -5.46
N PHE A 82 7.95 -13.91 -5.39
CA PHE A 82 7.50 -15.22 -5.84
C PHE A 82 6.85 -15.16 -7.22
N GLY A 83 7.23 -16.05 -8.13
CA GLY A 83 6.55 -16.24 -9.42
C GLY A 83 5.72 -17.52 -9.39
N SER A 84 4.52 -17.45 -8.83
CA SER A 84 3.66 -18.63 -8.64
C SER A 84 3.28 -19.32 -9.95
N LEU A 85 3.02 -18.57 -11.02
CA LEU A 85 2.60 -19.14 -12.31
C LEU A 85 3.70 -20.00 -12.96
N ASP A 86 4.92 -19.45 -13.03
CA ASP A 86 6.08 -20.15 -13.56
C ASP A 86 6.44 -21.36 -12.67
N TYR A 87 6.33 -21.21 -11.35
CA TYR A 87 6.59 -22.31 -10.40
C TYR A 87 5.57 -23.46 -10.51
N SER A 88 4.29 -23.13 -10.69
CA SER A 88 3.25 -24.14 -10.93
C SER A 88 3.48 -24.88 -12.24
N LEU A 89 3.92 -24.19 -13.29
CA LEU A 89 4.31 -24.81 -14.56
C LEU A 89 5.51 -25.73 -14.41
N ASP A 90 6.55 -25.28 -13.71
CA ASP A 90 7.79 -26.03 -13.48
C ASP A 90 7.55 -27.36 -12.74
N LEU A 91 6.59 -27.38 -11.82
CA LEU A 91 6.22 -28.56 -11.04
C LEU A 91 5.00 -29.33 -11.60
N ALA A 92 4.52 -28.98 -12.79
CA ALA A 92 3.36 -29.58 -13.44
C ALA A 92 2.10 -29.62 -12.55
N MET A 93 1.86 -28.55 -11.77
CA MET A 93 0.68 -28.44 -10.92
C MET A 93 -0.59 -28.21 -11.74
N THR A 94 -1.71 -28.72 -11.25
CA THR A 94 -3.03 -28.32 -11.74
C THR A 94 -3.47 -27.03 -11.03
N PRO A 95 -3.66 -25.90 -11.75
CA PRO A 95 -4.04 -24.63 -11.13
C PRO A 95 -5.36 -24.72 -10.36
N ASP A 96 -5.55 -23.82 -9.38
CA ASP A 96 -6.80 -23.65 -8.65
C ASP A 96 -7.31 -24.91 -7.91
N THR A 97 -6.38 -25.78 -7.51
CA THR A 97 -6.65 -26.97 -6.68
C THR A 97 -6.03 -26.82 -5.29
N GLU A 98 -6.63 -27.45 -4.29
CA GLU A 98 -6.07 -27.50 -2.92
C GLU A 98 -4.65 -28.07 -2.90
N GLY A 99 -4.38 -29.08 -3.74
CA GLY A 99 -3.05 -29.65 -3.88
C GLY A 99 -2.01 -28.65 -4.39
N ALA A 100 -2.35 -27.84 -5.39
CA ALA A 100 -1.47 -26.78 -5.87
C ALA A 100 -1.26 -25.68 -4.82
N ASP A 101 -2.32 -25.29 -4.12
CA ASP A 101 -2.24 -24.28 -3.06
C ASP A 101 -1.31 -24.71 -1.92
N LEU A 102 -1.38 -25.98 -1.50
CA LEU A 102 -0.49 -26.54 -0.49
C LEU A 102 1.00 -26.41 -0.90
N VAL A 103 1.33 -26.75 -2.15
CA VAL A 103 2.72 -26.68 -2.64
C VAL A 103 3.19 -25.23 -2.80
N LEU A 104 2.32 -24.35 -3.32
CA LEU A 104 2.62 -22.92 -3.43
C LEU A 104 2.86 -22.29 -2.05
N ASP A 105 2.09 -22.68 -1.04
CA ASP A 105 2.26 -22.19 0.33
C ASP A 105 3.53 -22.71 0.98
N HIS A 106 3.90 -23.96 0.71
CA HIS A 106 5.18 -24.48 1.15
C HIS A 106 6.34 -23.60 0.65
N ALA A 107 6.35 -23.27 -0.65
CA ALA A 107 7.35 -22.36 -1.22
C ALA A 107 7.31 -20.96 -0.59
N ARG A 108 6.11 -20.40 -0.36
CA ARG A 108 5.93 -19.10 0.30
C ARG A 108 6.47 -19.07 1.74
N VAL A 109 6.26 -20.15 2.50
CA VAL A 109 6.82 -20.30 3.85
C VAL A 109 8.35 -20.28 3.79
N GLN A 110 8.95 -21.03 2.86
CA GLN A 110 10.41 -21.01 2.67
C GLN A 110 10.93 -19.59 2.40
N MET A 111 10.26 -18.83 1.54
CA MET A 111 10.64 -17.43 1.25
C MET A 111 10.65 -16.53 2.49
N LEU A 112 9.64 -16.67 3.36
CA LEU A 112 9.56 -15.90 4.60
C LEU A 112 10.71 -16.25 5.54
N LEU A 113 11.00 -17.54 5.71
CA LEU A 113 12.07 -18.04 6.59
C LEU A 113 13.46 -17.60 6.10
N HIS A 114 13.80 -17.92 4.84
CA HIS A 114 15.11 -17.58 4.27
C HIS A 114 15.31 -16.08 4.16
N GLY A 115 14.28 -15.33 3.77
CA GLY A 115 14.34 -13.86 3.76
C GLY A 115 14.58 -13.27 5.16
N ARG A 116 13.92 -13.81 6.20
CA ARG A 116 14.09 -13.35 7.57
C ARG A 116 15.49 -13.65 8.13
N VAL A 117 16.03 -14.82 7.84
CA VAL A 117 17.38 -15.25 8.25
C VAL A 117 18.44 -14.37 7.59
N ALA A 118 18.27 -14.07 6.30
CA ALA A 118 19.17 -13.19 5.55
C ALA A 118 19.00 -11.69 5.88
N GLY A 119 18.09 -11.31 6.79
CA GLY A 119 17.86 -9.92 7.17
C GLY A 119 17.20 -9.06 6.09
N LEU A 120 16.52 -9.68 5.12
CA LEU A 120 15.88 -9.01 4.00
C LEU A 120 14.56 -8.34 4.38
N GLY A 121 14.11 -7.40 3.54
CA GLY A 121 12.73 -6.91 3.61
C GLY A 121 11.72 -8.03 3.34
N GLN A 122 10.48 -7.83 3.79
CA GLN A 122 9.43 -8.82 3.58
C GLN A 122 9.27 -9.17 2.09
N PRO A 123 9.09 -10.46 1.77
CA PRO A 123 8.98 -10.91 0.39
C PRO A 123 7.70 -10.40 -0.27
N LEU A 124 7.65 -10.50 -1.60
CA LEU A 124 6.48 -10.20 -2.42
C LEU A 124 5.78 -11.49 -2.80
N TYR A 125 4.46 -11.55 -2.58
CA TYR A 125 3.65 -12.77 -2.58
C TYR A 125 3.50 -13.43 -3.96
N GLY A 126 3.63 -12.63 -5.02
CA GLY A 126 3.37 -13.04 -6.39
C GLY A 126 2.21 -12.26 -7.01
N VAL A 127 1.72 -12.76 -8.14
CA VAL A 127 0.65 -12.13 -8.94
C VAL A 127 -0.69 -12.76 -8.63
N PHE A 128 -1.76 -11.98 -8.79
CA PHE A 128 -3.12 -12.51 -8.91
C PHE A 128 -3.56 -12.37 -10.38
N PRO A 129 -3.83 -13.47 -11.11
CA PRO A 129 -4.10 -13.42 -12.55
C PRO A 129 -5.43 -12.76 -12.92
N GLY A 130 -6.46 -12.89 -12.07
CA GLY A 130 -7.80 -12.36 -12.32
C GLY A 130 -7.83 -10.82 -12.30
N ILE A 131 -7.68 -10.17 -13.46
CA ILE A 131 -7.65 -8.70 -13.56
C ILE A 131 -9.00 -8.09 -13.15
N GLN A 132 -10.11 -8.73 -13.54
CA GLN A 132 -11.47 -8.26 -13.28
C GLN A 132 -12.01 -8.76 -11.94
N ASP A 133 -11.41 -9.81 -11.37
CA ASP A 133 -11.81 -10.37 -10.09
C ASP A 133 -11.19 -9.58 -8.93
N THR A 134 -11.80 -8.44 -8.63
CA THR A 134 -11.38 -7.57 -7.53
C THR A 134 -11.60 -8.19 -6.15
N ALA A 135 -12.58 -9.08 -6.00
CA ALA A 135 -12.88 -9.77 -4.74
C ALA A 135 -11.82 -10.83 -4.43
N GLY A 136 -11.48 -11.69 -5.41
CA GLY A 136 -10.40 -12.66 -5.30
C GLY A 136 -9.04 -11.99 -5.09
N LEU A 137 -8.76 -10.88 -5.79
CA LEU A 137 -7.55 -10.08 -5.55
C LEU A 137 -7.47 -9.58 -4.10
N ARG A 138 -8.57 -9.05 -3.55
CA ARG A 138 -8.63 -8.57 -2.17
C ARG A 138 -8.37 -9.72 -1.19
N ALA A 139 -9.00 -10.87 -1.39
CA ALA A 139 -8.80 -12.05 -0.56
C ALA A 139 -7.33 -12.53 -0.60
N ALA A 140 -6.74 -12.62 -1.80
CA ALA A 140 -5.33 -12.98 -1.97
C ALA A 140 -4.39 -11.97 -1.29
N ALA A 141 -4.69 -10.67 -1.37
CA ALA A 141 -3.91 -9.62 -0.73
C ALA A 141 -3.98 -9.66 0.80
N ILE A 142 -5.17 -9.90 1.37
CA ILE A 142 -5.35 -10.10 2.82
C ILE A 142 -4.57 -11.33 3.28
N ARG A 143 -4.70 -12.45 2.57
CA ARG A 143 -3.95 -13.68 2.86
C ARG A 143 -2.45 -13.46 2.85
N ALA A 144 -1.94 -12.77 1.83
CA ALA A 144 -0.52 -12.42 1.73
C ALA A 144 -0.05 -11.59 2.92
N ARG A 145 -0.81 -10.56 3.32
CA ARG A 145 -0.53 -9.73 4.50
C ARG A 145 -0.50 -10.58 5.76
N ASP A 146 -1.49 -11.46 5.94
CA ASP A 146 -1.65 -12.28 7.14
C ASP A 146 -0.54 -13.34 7.26
N MET A 147 -0.04 -13.87 6.13
CA MET A 147 1.16 -14.72 6.09
C MET A 147 2.45 -13.95 6.42
N GLY A 148 2.45 -12.62 6.34
CA GLY A 148 3.63 -11.78 6.63
C GLY A 148 4.39 -11.28 5.39
N PHE A 149 3.81 -11.34 4.20
CA PHE A 149 4.37 -10.72 3.00
C PHE A 149 4.26 -9.19 3.04
N GLY A 150 5.10 -8.54 2.24
CA GLY A 150 5.19 -7.07 2.17
C GLY A 150 4.34 -6.44 1.06
N GLY A 151 3.79 -7.24 0.14
CA GLY A 151 2.98 -6.79 -0.99
C GLY A 151 2.74 -7.87 -2.03
N LEU A 152 1.99 -7.53 -3.08
CA LEU A 152 1.80 -8.33 -4.29
C LEU A 152 2.48 -7.69 -5.50
N LEU A 153 2.80 -8.52 -6.49
CA LEU A 153 3.14 -8.07 -7.83
C LEU A 153 1.84 -7.78 -8.60
N CYS A 154 1.60 -6.53 -8.95
CA CYS A 154 0.45 -6.14 -9.78
C CYS A 154 0.80 -6.27 -11.27
N ILE A 155 -0.09 -6.93 -12.03
CA ILE A 155 0.00 -7.08 -13.49
C ILE A 155 -0.89 -6.09 -14.23
N HIS A 156 -1.83 -5.43 -13.53
CA HIS A 156 -2.69 -4.40 -14.09
C HIS A 156 -2.82 -3.20 -13.13
N PRO A 157 -2.86 -1.94 -13.62
CA PRO A 157 -2.96 -0.76 -12.77
C PRO A 157 -4.17 -0.75 -11.82
N THR A 158 -5.31 -1.33 -12.22
CA THR A 158 -6.51 -1.42 -11.37
C THR A 158 -6.32 -2.27 -10.13
N GLN A 159 -5.31 -3.14 -10.09
CA GLN A 159 -5.01 -3.97 -8.93
C GLN A 159 -4.33 -3.17 -7.80
N VAL A 160 -3.58 -2.13 -8.15
CA VAL A 160 -2.79 -1.32 -7.21
C VAL A 160 -3.63 -0.75 -6.06
N PRO A 161 -4.75 -0.03 -6.29
CA PRO A 161 -5.55 0.51 -5.20
C PRO A 161 -6.12 -0.59 -4.29
N VAL A 162 -6.57 -1.72 -4.85
CA VAL A 162 -7.12 -2.85 -4.08
C VAL A 162 -6.05 -3.49 -3.19
N VAL A 163 -4.86 -3.73 -3.73
CA VAL A 163 -3.73 -4.27 -2.95
C VAL A 163 -3.29 -3.29 -1.87
N HIS A 164 -3.19 -1.99 -2.18
CA HIS A 164 -2.83 -0.98 -1.19
C HIS A 164 -3.82 -0.96 -0.03
N GLU A 165 -5.12 -1.02 -0.31
CA GLU A 165 -6.16 -1.03 0.71
C GLU A 165 -6.12 -2.32 1.57
N ALA A 166 -6.01 -3.48 0.93
CA ALA A 166 -5.96 -4.77 1.63
C ALA A 166 -4.74 -4.93 2.56
N PHE A 167 -3.62 -4.27 2.24
CA PHE A 167 -2.42 -4.27 3.07
C PHE A 167 -2.47 -3.27 4.23
N LEU A 168 -3.50 -2.43 4.31
CA LEU A 168 -3.73 -1.63 5.51
C LEU A 168 -4.17 -2.54 6.65
N PRO A 169 -3.64 -2.35 7.88
CA PRO A 169 -4.21 -3.02 9.04
C PRO A 169 -5.60 -2.44 9.34
N PRO A 170 -6.50 -3.22 9.95
CA PRO A 170 -7.72 -2.69 10.55
C PRO A 170 -7.41 -1.53 11.52
N LEU A 171 -8.29 -0.52 11.59
CA LEU A 171 -8.11 0.59 12.53
C LEU A 171 -8.03 0.12 13.99
N ALA A 172 -8.81 -0.91 14.33
CA ALA A 172 -8.78 -1.54 15.65
C ALA A 172 -7.40 -2.09 16.03
N ASP A 173 -6.64 -2.65 15.08
CA ASP A 173 -5.28 -3.14 15.33
C ASP A 173 -4.30 -2.01 15.66
N LEU A 174 -4.53 -0.83 15.07
CA LEU A 174 -3.70 0.34 15.31
C LEU A 174 -4.03 1.01 16.64
N GLU A 175 -5.31 1.07 17.00
CA GLU A 175 -5.78 1.56 18.30
C GLU A 175 -5.25 0.67 19.43
N TRP A 176 -5.43 -0.64 19.30
CA TRP A 176 -4.85 -1.64 20.19
C TRP A 176 -3.34 -1.46 20.33
N ALA A 177 -2.61 -1.29 19.22
CA ALA A 177 -1.17 -1.11 19.26
C ALA A 177 -0.75 0.19 20.00
N ARG A 178 -1.50 1.29 19.86
CA ARG A 178 -1.25 2.54 20.60
C ARG A 178 -1.48 2.34 22.09
N GLU A 179 -2.54 1.65 22.45
CA GLU A 179 -2.88 1.41 23.84
C GLU A 179 -1.84 0.54 24.54
N VAL A 180 -1.41 -0.56 23.90
CA VAL A 180 -0.33 -1.41 24.40
C VAL A 180 0.96 -0.62 24.63
N VAL A 181 1.36 0.23 23.66
CA VAL A 181 2.59 1.02 23.79
C VAL A 181 2.47 2.13 24.84
N ARG A 182 1.28 2.74 25.00
CA ARG A 182 0.98 3.71 26.07
C ARG A 182 1.05 3.04 27.44
N ALA A 183 0.30 1.95 27.63
CA ALA A 183 0.25 1.23 28.89
C ALA A 183 1.62 0.68 29.32
N HIS A 184 2.44 0.21 28.37
CA HIS A 184 3.81 -0.20 28.68
C HIS A 184 4.70 0.97 29.10
N ARG A 185 4.55 2.14 28.47
CA ARG A 185 5.28 3.37 28.86
C ARG A 185 4.90 3.83 30.27
N ASP A 186 3.61 3.81 30.59
CA ASP A 186 3.09 4.36 31.84
C ASP A 186 3.40 3.45 33.04
N ASN A 187 3.36 2.12 32.84
CA ASN A 187 3.64 1.16 33.91
C ASN A 187 5.12 0.78 34.04
N GLY A 188 5.91 0.87 32.96
CA GLY A 188 7.33 0.48 32.94
C GLY A 188 7.59 -1.02 33.13
N LEU A 189 6.54 -1.84 33.28
CA LEU A 189 6.64 -3.27 33.56
C LEU A 189 6.99 -4.08 32.30
N ALA A 190 7.78 -5.15 32.50
CA ALA A 190 8.10 -6.13 31.47
C ALA A 190 6.87 -6.95 31.01
N ALA A 191 5.88 -7.11 31.88
CA ALA A 191 4.59 -7.69 31.57
C ALA A 191 3.48 -7.06 32.43
N PHE A 192 2.29 -6.90 31.87
CA PHE A 192 1.12 -6.32 32.56
C PHE A 192 -0.20 -6.84 31.96
N LYS A 193 -1.34 -6.53 32.59
CA LYS A 193 -2.67 -6.83 32.04
C LYS A 193 -3.29 -5.61 31.39
N LEU A 194 -3.89 -5.79 30.21
CA LEU A 194 -4.69 -4.79 29.49
C LEU A 194 -5.92 -5.49 28.91
N ASP A 195 -7.13 -4.99 29.19
CA ASP A 195 -8.40 -5.61 28.80
C ASP A 195 -8.50 -7.10 29.12
N GLY A 196 -8.01 -7.49 30.30
CA GLY A 196 -7.99 -8.88 30.75
C GLY A 196 -6.96 -9.78 30.05
N LYS A 197 -6.22 -9.26 29.06
CA LYS A 197 -5.17 -9.99 28.34
C LYS A 197 -3.79 -9.68 28.92
N MET A 198 -2.93 -10.70 28.94
CA MET A 198 -1.53 -10.53 29.31
C MET A 198 -0.77 -9.88 28.15
N ILE A 199 -0.04 -8.81 28.47
CA ILE A 199 0.82 -8.08 27.57
C ILE A 199 2.26 -8.28 28.02
N ASP A 200 3.08 -8.84 27.14
CA ASP A 200 4.48 -9.17 27.38
C ASP A 200 5.37 -8.63 26.23
N ALA A 201 6.68 -8.95 26.27
CA ALA A 201 7.64 -8.44 25.30
C ALA A 201 7.28 -8.74 23.82
N PRO A 202 6.86 -9.97 23.43
CA PRO A 202 6.36 -10.24 22.08
C PRO A 202 5.17 -9.36 21.66
N VAL A 203 4.19 -9.18 22.55
CA VAL A 203 3.00 -8.38 22.27
C VAL A 203 3.35 -6.90 22.10
N ILE A 204 4.21 -6.37 22.98
CA ILE A 204 4.73 -4.99 22.90
C ILE A 204 5.52 -4.79 21.61
N ALA A 205 6.35 -5.76 21.21
CA ALA A 205 7.12 -5.70 19.97
C ALA A 205 6.20 -5.68 18.74
N ARG A 206 5.13 -6.48 18.73
CA ARG A 206 4.12 -6.47 17.67
C ARG A 206 3.44 -5.11 17.56
N ALA A 207 2.98 -4.57 18.69
CA ALA A 207 2.35 -3.25 18.75
C ALA A 207 3.28 -2.15 18.23
N ARG A 208 4.54 -2.11 18.68
CA ARG A 208 5.55 -1.16 18.18
C ARG A 208 5.76 -1.28 16.67
N ARG A 209 5.88 -2.51 16.14
CA ARG A 209 6.04 -2.72 14.67
C ARG A 209 4.86 -2.19 13.88
N LEU A 210 3.64 -2.41 14.35
CA LEU A 210 2.42 -1.86 13.73
C LEU A 210 2.46 -0.33 13.68
N LEU A 211 2.81 0.33 14.80
CA LEU A 211 2.87 1.80 14.86
C LEU A 211 4.02 2.40 14.04
N VAL A 212 5.20 1.78 14.04
CA VAL A 212 6.32 2.24 13.20
C VAL A 212 5.95 2.18 11.72
N ARG A 213 5.26 1.11 11.32
CA ARG A 213 4.90 0.89 9.91
C ARG A 213 3.70 1.73 9.46
N TYR A 214 2.68 1.86 10.29
CA TYR A 214 1.37 2.42 9.90
C TYR A 214 0.92 3.62 10.72
N GLY A 215 1.66 4.02 11.76
CA GLY A 215 1.26 5.11 12.68
C GLY A 215 1.03 6.45 11.99
N HIS A 216 1.62 6.68 10.81
CA HIS A 216 1.39 7.87 9.99
C HIS A 216 -0.04 7.96 9.43
N LEU A 217 -0.74 6.83 9.28
CA LEU A 217 -2.12 6.76 8.78
C LEU A 217 -3.14 7.13 9.87
N VAL A 218 -2.79 6.91 11.13
CA VAL A 218 -3.68 7.01 12.31
C VAL A 218 -3.61 8.39 12.95
N LYS A 219 -3.31 9.42 12.16
CA LYS A 219 -3.33 10.83 12.61
C LYS A 219 -4.74 11.29 13.01
N ILE A 220 -5.76 10.44 12.86
CA ILE A 220 -7.11 10.59 13.41
C ILE A 220 -7.32 9.46 14.42
N THR A 221 -7.60 9.82 15.66
CA THR A 221 -7.94 8.89 16.75
C THR A 221 -9.47 8.88 16.94
N PRO A 222 -10.05 7.88 17.64
CA PRO A 222 -11.46 7.88 18.01
C PRO A 222 -11.90 9.16 18.71
N GLU A 223 -11.04 9.75 19.56
CA GLU A 223 -11.32 11.02 20.24
C GLU A 223 -11.31 12.21 19.26
N ARG A 224 -10.46 12.17 18.23
CA ARG A 224 -10.46 13.19 17.16
C ARG A 224 -11.66 13.03 16.24
N LEU A 225 -12.08 11.80 15.95
CA LEU A 225 -13.29 11.53 15.16
C LEU A 225 -14.54 11.95 15.94
N ALA A 226 -14.64 11.59 17.21
CA ALA A 226 -15.70 12.03 18.10
C ALA A 226 -15.70 13.56 18.29
N ALA A 227 -14.53 14.20 18.40
CA ALA A 227 -14.41 15.66 18.41
C ALA A 227 -14.82 16.30 17.07
N LEU A 228 -14.54 15.64 15.94
CA LEU A 228 -14.96 16.07 14.61
C LEU A 228 -16.48 15.95 14.46
N GLU A 229 -17.06 14.85 14.92
CA GLU A 229 -18.51 14.60 14.97
C GLU A 229 -19.22 15.59 15.91
N GLU A 230 -18.63 15.90 17.07
CA GLU A 230 -19.10 16.92 18.00
C GLU A 230 -19.02 18.33 17.38
N GLN A 231 -17.93 18.65 16.68
CA GLN A 231 -17.79 19.89 15.91
C GLN A 231 -18.81 19.96 14.77
N PHE A 232 -19.10 18.84 14.09
CA PHE A 232 -20.18 18.73 13.12
C PHE A 232 -21.56 18.89 13.77
N ARG A 233 -21.77 18.37 14.97
CA ARG A 233 -23.03 18.56 15.71
C ARG A 233 -23.26 20.02 16.07
N LYS A 234 -22.18 20.74 16.45
CA LYS A 234 -22.21 22.16 16.84
C LYS A 234 -22.20 23.15 15.67
N ARG A 235 -21.49 22.83 14.57
CA ARG A 235 -21.23 23.74 13.44
C ARG A 235 -21.56 23.15 12.06
N GLY A 236 -22.25 22.01 12.00
CA GLY A 236 -22.45 21.21 10.78
C GLY A 236 -23.11 21.96 9.63
N LEU A 237 -23.96 22.94 9.92
CA LEU A 237 -24.55 23.81 8.89
C LEU A 237 -23.47 24.58 8.11
N TYR A 238 -22.53 25.22 8.82
CA TYR A 238 -21.45 25.98 8.21
C TYR A 238 -20.43 25.09 7.49
N LEU A 239 -20.19 23.88 8.03
CA LEU A 239 -19.27 22.91 7.43
C LEU A 239 -19.81 22.35 6.12
N VAL A 240 -21.12 22.08 6.03
CA VAL A 240 -21.78 21.64 4.79
C VAL A 240 -21.84 22.78 3.76
N MET A 241 -22.08 24.03 4.18
CA MET A 241 -22.03 25.19 3.30
C MET A 241 -20.62 25.42 2.72
N GLY A 242 -19.57 25.29 3.54
CA GLY A 242 -18.17 25.44 3.11
C GLY A 242 -17.61 24.24 2.31
N ALA A 243 -18.16 23.04 2.50
CA ALA A 243 -17.68 21.82 1.84
C ALA A 243 -17.72 21.89 0.31
N ARG A 244 -18.58 22.72 -0.27
CA ARG A 244 -18.67 22.95 -1.74
C ARG A 244 -17.40 23.57 -2.32
N PHE A 245 -16.59 24.23 -1.51
CA PHE A 245 -15.34 24.88 -1.90
C PHE A 245 -14.10 23.98 -1.76
N VAL A 246 -14.24 22.79 -1.17
CA VAL A 246 -13.13 21.84 -0.97
C VAL A 246 -13.45 20.54 -1.70
N VAL A 247 -12.64 20.18 -2.72
CA VAL A 247 -12.92 19.09 -3.67
C VAL A 247 -13.28 17.77 -3.00
N VAL A 248 -12.55 17.38 -1.95
CA VAL A 248 -12.76 16.12 -1.23
C VAL A 248 -14.03 16.19 -0.35
N LEU A 249 -14.22 17.30 0.37
CA LEU A 249 -15.40 17.47 1.24
C LEU A 249 -16.69 17.59 0.42
N ARG A 250 -16.63 18.15 -0.80
CA ARG A 250 -17.77 18.26 -1.71
C ARG A 250 -18.36 16.89 -2.08
N GLN A 251 -17.52 15.87 -2.25
CA GLN A 251 -17.98 14.52 -2.60
C GLN A 251 -18.42 13.71 -1.37
N LEU A 252 -17.84 14.01 -0.20
CA LEU A 252 -18.11 13.26 1.04
C LEU A 252 -19.18 13.89 1.93
N ASN A 253 -19.66 15.10 1.64
CA ASN A 253 -20.56 15.83 2.53
C ASN A 253 -21.86 15.07 2.86
N GLY A 254 -22.43 14.32 1.91
CA GLY A 254 -23.65 13.55 2.11
C GLY A 254 -23.43 12.35 3.02
N LEU A 255 -22.30 11.66 2.85
CA LEU A 255 -21.91 10.54 3.70
C LEU A 255 -21.69 11.02 5.15
N ILE A 256 -20.98 12.15 5.31
CA ILE A 256 -20.65 12.72 6.62
C ILE A 256 -21.88 13.32 7.32
N ALA A 257 -22.76 14.00 6.59
CA ALA A 257 -24.00 14.54 7.16
C ALA A 257 -24.97 13.43 7.57
N GLY A 258 -25.04 12.36 6.78
CA GLY A 258 -25.84 11.18 7.09
C GLY A 258 -25.32 10.44 8.32
N SER A 259 -24.01 10.19 8.42
CA SER A 259 -23.40 9.52 9.58
C SER A 259 -23.51 10.35 10.86
N ALA A 260 -23.51 11.69 10.75
CA ALA A 260 -23.68 12.60 11.89
C ALA A 260 -25.16 12.82 12.32
N GLY A 261 -26.12 12.12 11.71
CA GLY A 261 -27.54 12.19 12.07
C GLY A 261 -28.23 13.52 11.70
N MET A 262 -27.72 14.24 10.70
CA MET A 262 -28.32 15.52 10.28
C MET A 262 -29.70 15.28 9.63
N PRO A 263 -30.76 16.00 10.04
CA PRO A 263 -32.06 15.93 9.38
C PRO A 263 -31.96 16.33 7.90
N PHE A 264 -32.56 15.53 7.01
CA PHE A 264 -32.44 15.68 5.55
C PHE A 264 -32.80 17.09 5.05
N HIS A 265 -33.82 17.73 5.61
CA HIS A 265 -34.23 19.09 5.22
C HIS A 265 -33.15 20.15 5.52
N ARG A 266 -32.40 20.02 6.62
CA ARG A 266 -31.27 20.92 6.95
C ARG A 266 -30.09 20.68 6.03
N PHE A 267 -29.80 19.42 5.73
CA PHE A 267 -28.77 19.04 4.77
C PHE A 267 -29.08 19.59 3.37
N LEU A 268 -30.33 19.47 2.92
CA LEU A 268 -30.79 19.96 1.63
C LEU A 268 -30.68 21.49 1.56
N ALA A 269 -31.19 22.22 2.56
CA ALA A 269 -31.11 23.67 2.62
C ALA A 269 -29.65 24.17 2.60
N ALA A 270 -28.77 23.56 3.41
CA ALA A 270 -27.34 23.91 3.44
C ALA A 270 -26.64 23.64 2.10
N ASN A 271 -27.01 22.55 1.41
CA ASN A 271 -26.47 22.24 0.09
C ASN A 271 -26.95 23.21 -0.98
N VAL A 272 -28.22 23.62 -0.95
CA VAL A 272 -28.77 24.62 -1.88
C VAL A 272 -28.05 25.96 -1.70
N VAL A 273 -27.90 26.43 -0.45
CA VAL A 273 -27.17 27.67 -0.15
C VAL A 273 -25.71 27.58 -0.60
N GLY A 274 -25.02 26.48 -0.29
CA GLY A 274 -23.64 26.26 -0.72
C GLY A 274 -23.49 26.16 -2.24
N ALA A 275 -24.46 25.56 -2.94
CA ALA A 275 -24.47 25.48 -4.40
C ALA A 275 -24.70 26.86 -5.03
N LEU A 276 -25.65 27.64 -4.52
CA LEU A 276 -25.89 29.02 -4.97
C LEU A 276 -24.66 29.91 -4.77
N ALA A 277 -24.02 29.83 -3.60
CA ALA A 277 -22.79 30.57 -3.33
C ALA A 277 -21.64 30.15 -4.25
N TRP A 278 -21.47 28.83 -4.47
CA TRP A 278 -20.44 28.32 -5.37
C TRP A 278 -20.68 28.77 -6.83
N THR A 279 -21.93 28.69 -7.29
CA THR A 279 -22.33 29.15 -8.63
C THR A 279 -22.17 30.67 -8.77
N ALA A 280 -22.43 31.46 -7.74
CA ALA A 280 -22.18 32.90 -7.78
C ALA A 280 -20.68 33.21 -7.90
N VAL A 281 -19.83 32.55 -7.09
CA VAL A 281 -18.38 32.79 -7.09
C VAL A 281 -17.72 32.34 -8.40
N TRP A 282 -18.07 31.15 -8.90
CA TRP A 282 -17.39 30.53 -10.05
C TRP A 282 -18.17 30.61 -11.37
N GLY A 283 -19.47 30.85 -11.33
CA GLY A 283 -20.30 31.05 -12.52
C GLY A 283 -20.45 32.54 -12.85
N ALA A 284 -20.86 33.36 -11.88
CA ALA A 284 -21.04 34.80 -12.11
C ALA A 284 -19.73 35.59 -12.03
N GLY A 285 -18.79 35.21 -11.15
CA GLY A 285 -17.50 35.88 -11.00
C GLY A 285 -16.69 35.98 -12.31
N PRO A 286 -16.39 34.85 -13.00
CA PRO A 286 -15.69 34.88 -14.29
C PRO A 286 -16.50 35.55 -15.41
N TYR A 287 -17.83 35.47 -15.37
CA TYR A 287 -18.71 36.10 -16.35
C TYR A 287 -18.71 37.63 -16.22
N LEU A 288 -18.75 38.15 -14.99
CA LEU A 288 -18.67 39.58 -14.70
C LEU A 288 -17.24 40.14 -14.80
N ALA A 289 -16.23 39.28 -14.65
CA ALA A 289 -14.83 39.62 -14.89
C ALA A 289 -14.38 39.38 -16.34
N ALA A 290 -15.30 39.02 -17.26
CA ALA A 290 -14.96 38.70 -18.64
C ALA A 290 -14.20 39.84 -19.33
N ASP A 291 -14.59 41.09 -19.09
CA ASP A 291 -13.94 42.29 -19.65
C ASP A 291 -12.48 42.48 -19.16
N VAL A 292 -12.10 41.89 -18.02
CA VAL A 292 -10.73 41.89 -17.50
C VAL A 292 -9.88 40.80 -18.18
N PHE A 293 -10.49 39.69 -18.59
CA PHE A 293 -9.79 38.57 -19.22
C PHE A 293 -9.70 38.68 -20.75
N VAL A 294 -10.57 39.47 -21.39
CA VAL A 294 -10.53 39.73 -22.84
C VAL A 294 -9.18 40.31 -23.31
N PRO A 295 -8.59 41.34 -22.67
CA PRO A 295 -7.28 41.87 -23.05
C PRO A 295 -6.15 40.83 -22.90
N PHE A 296 -6.20 40.02 -21.84
CA PHE A 296 -5.22 38.96 -21.59
C PHE A 296 -5.29 37.84 -22.63
N TRP A 297 -6.50 37.49 -23.08
CA TRP A 297 -6.72 36.50 -24.14
C TRP A 297 -6.24 37.00 -25.52
N HIS A 298 -6.40 38.29 -25.81
CA HIS A 298 -5.85 38.91 -27.02
C HIS A 298 -4.32 38.97 -27.01
N TRP A 299 -3.69 39.23 -25.86
CA TRP A 299 -2.23 39.17 -25.71
C TRP A 299 -1.66 37.76 -25.89
N LEU A 300 -2.37 36.71 -25.48
CA LEU A 300 -1.94 35.30 -25.65
C LEU A 300 -2.07 34.77 -27.09
N ARG A 301 -2.84 35.45 -27.95
CA ARG A 301 -3.10 35.04 -29.34
C ARG A 301 -2.44 35.93 -30.39
N GLY A 302 -1.78 37.02 -29.99
CA GLY A 302 -0.92 37.85 -30.83
C GLY A 302 0.54 37.46 -30.67
#